data_AF-A0A2N8N543-F1
#
_entry.id   AF-A0A2N8N543-F1
#
_cell.length_a   1.000
_cell.length_b   1.000
_cell.length_c   1.000
_cell.angle_alpha   90.00
_cell.angle_beta   90.00
_cell.angle_gamma   90.00
#
_symmetry.space_group_name_H-M   'P 1'
#
loop_
_entity.id
_entity.type
_entity.pdbx_description
1 polymer ?
#
loop_
_entity_poly.entity_id
_entity_poly.type
_entity_poly.pdbx_seq_one_letter_code
_entity_poly.pdbx_strand_id
1 'polypeptide(L)'
;MQGFDAHTEFMQVLRTIIRDLQLSISLPGKACSAAPVRKVPDASLRQSDCKQAPKNKGRFSLVEQPYRKEELAFWGRYGIDTKTLQRFRVKSLSRFESVSNQGKPYTLRSTSEEPMFCYAMGAFVKVYRPFSTIRFLYAGNKTDDYVFGFEQLPNKGDMLFITGGEKDVMSLVAHGFHAICFNSETAQIPENIIESLQLRFRHIILLYDTDETGKRESERQAEQLAGYHVLNLTLPLQGSKGEKDISDYFQLGYGEKDLRTLLSEMFSNLYVQTMMMLRSCEIDYDNPPDASKSVVAVNGVPLGTQDNLFCITGGEGTGKSNYITAILAGTLGETMLPVERTLGLEVTANPKRLAVLHYDTEQSEAQLHKNLGKTLRRASLAAVPDFYHSLYLASLSRKDRLKLIRESMDLFHHRHGGIHLVVIDGIADLIRSANDETESIAIVDELYRLAGIYNTCIICVLHFVPNGIKLRGHIGSELQRKAAGILSIEKDDDPEYSVVKALKVRDGSPLDVPIMLFGWDKQQDMHVYRGEKSKEDKERRKADELIAVVKEIFLHTAKLSYKNLSEMLIQEMEIKDRTAKRYIAYMREQGILSQDTAGNYQKGERCRT
;
A
#
# COMPACT_ATOMS: atom_id res chain seq x y z
N MET A 1 19.18 -31.27 -30.83
CA MET A 1 18.67 -31.57 -29.47
C MET A 1 18.41 -33.06 -29.41
N GLN A 2 18.99 -33.77 -28.44
CA GLN A 2 18.75 -35.21 -28.28
C GLN A 2 17.30 -35.40 -27.82
N GLY A 3 16.45 -35.98 -28.68
CA GLY A 3 15.00 -36.06 -28.50
C GLY A 3 14.58 -37.11 -27.48
N PHE A 4 14.89 -36.87 -26.22
CA PHE A 4 14.43 -37.70 -25.10
C PHE A 4 13.03 -37.27 -24.66
N ASP A 5 12.18 -38.25 -24.34
CA ASP A 5 10.85 -38.02 -23.80
C ASP A 5 10.92 -37.90 -22.26
N ALA A 6 10.57 -36.71 -21.74
CA ALA A 6 10.65 -36.40 -20.32
C ALA A 6 9.74 -37.27 -19.43
N HIS A 7 8.70 -37.88 -19.99
CA HIS A 7 7.79 -38.73 -19.22
C HIS A 7 8.27 -40.17 -19.07
N THR A 8 9.01 -40.69 -20.05
CA THR A 8 9.47 -42.08 -20.08
C THR A 8 10.95 -42.23 -19.76
N GLU A 9 11.76 -41.20 -20.04
CA GLU A 9 13.23 -41.23 -19.95
C GLU A 9 13.78 -40.19 -18.97
N PHE A 10 12.96 -39.78 -17.99
CA PHE A 10 13.26 -38.72 -17.02
C PHE A 10 14.66 -38.82 -16.39
N MET A 11 15.10 -40.02 -16.00
CA MET A 11 16.43 -40.23 -15.38
C MET A 11 17.60 -39.96 -16.34
N GLN A 12 17.41 -40.15 -17.64
CA GLN A 12 18.44 -39.87 -18.66
C GLN A 12 18.48 -38.38 -19.02
N VAL A 13 17.31 -37.73 -19.04
CA VAL A 13 17.20 -36.27 -19.13
C VAL A 13 17.91 -35.62 -17.95
N LEU A 14 17.66 -36.09 -16.73
CA LEU A 14 18.25 -35.55 -15.51
C LEU A 14 19.78 -35.75 -15.45
N ARG A 15 20.29 -36.91 -15.90
CA ARG A 15 21.75 -37.13 -16.03
C ARG A 15 22.39 -36.21 -17.07
N THR A 16 21.69 -35.94 -18.16
CA THR A 16 22.18 -35.03 -19.21
C THR A 16 22.26 -33.60 -18.69
N ILE A 17 21.23 -33.14 -17.97
CA ILE A 17 21.23 -31.83 -17.30
C ILE A 17 22.38 -31.71 -16.29
N ILE A 18 22.58 -32.72 -15.43
CA ILE A 18 23.65 -32.71 -14.42
C ILE A 18 25.03 -32.62 -15.07
N ARG A 19 25.24 -33.35 -16.17
CA ARG A 19 26.51 -33.34 -16.92
C ARG A 19 26.74 -32.01 -17.63
N ASP A 20 25.73 -31.51 -18.34
CA ASP A 20 25.87 -30.31 -19.18
C ASP A 20 26.02 -29.05 -18.33
N LEU A 21 25.41 -29.02 -17.14
CA LEU A 21 25.49 -27.91 -16.19
C LEU A 21 26.52 -28.13 -15.07
N GLN A 22 27.30 -29.22 -15.11
CA GLN A 22 28.32 -29.59 -14.11
C GLN A 22 27.83 -29.52 -12.66
N LEU A 23 26.57 -29.95 -12.42
CA LEU A 23 25.95 -29.85 -11.11
C LEU A 23 26.46 -30.96 -10.18
N SER A 24 26.80 -30.61 -8.93
CA SER A 24 27.33 -31.55 -7.93
C SER A 24 26.21 -32.32 -7.20
N ILE A 25 25.31 -32.96 -7.94
CA ILE A 25 24.11 -33.63 -7.40
C ILE A 25 24.20 -35.14 -7.68
N SER A 26 24.17 -35.96 -6.63
CA SER A 26 24.16 -37.42 -6.72
C SER A 26 22.73 -37.96 -6.78
N LEU A 27 22.39 -38.72 -7.82
CA LEU A 27 21.07 -39.34 -7.98
C LEU A 27 20.98 -40.69 -7.24
N PRO A 28 19.81 -41.07 -6.67
CA PRO A 28 19.69 -42.30 -5.89
C PRO A 28 19.47 -43.54 -6.77
N GLY A 29 20.29 -44.59 -6.58
CA GLY A 29 19.88 -45.98 -6.86
C GLY A 29 20.85 -46.90 -7.63
N LYS A 30 21.77 -47.54 -6.88
CA LYS A 30 22.25 -48.95 -6.91
C LYS A 30 23.77 -49.02 -6.67
N ALA A 31 24.13 -49.74 -5.61
CA ALA A 31 25.50 -49.94 -5.15
C ALA A 31 26.32 -50.80 -6.13
N CYS A 32 27.60 -50.43 -6.36
CA CYS A 32 28.75 -51.33 -6.34
C CYS A 32 30.11 -50.60 -6.53
N SER A 33 31.07 -50.99 -5.69
CA SER A 33 32.54 -51.08 -5.84
C SER A 33 33.43 -49.83 -6.08
N ALA A 34 34.41 -49.70 -5.17
CA ALA A 34 35.69 -48.96 -5.28
C ALA A 34 36.49 -49.35 -6.55
N ALA A 35 37.46 -48.62 -7.11
CA ALA A 35 38.56 -47.75 -6.62
C ALA A 35 39.15 -46.97 -7.86
N PRO A 36 40.42 -46.50 -7.89
CA PRO A 36 41.17 -45.50 -7.11
C PRO A 36 41.75 -44.34 -8.00
N VAL A 37 42.74 -43.58 -7.46
CA VAL A 37 43.79 -42.77 -8.15
C VAL A 37 43.46 -41.24 -8.23
N ARG A 38 44.30 -40.25 -7.87
CA ARG A 38 45.78 -40.07 -7.93
C ARG A 38 46.26 -39.01 -6.92
N LYS A 39 47.52 -39.12 -6.49
CA LYS A 39 48.27 -38.17 -5.64
C LYS A 39 49.08 -37.16 -6.47
N VAL A 40 49.03 -35.87 -6.05
CA VAL A 40 50.16 -34.90 -5.85
C VAL A 40 50.76 -34.30 -7.16
N PRO A 41 51.15 -32.99 -7.26
CA PRO A 41 52.02 -32.33 -6.28
C PRO A 41 51.74 -30.88 -5.82
N ASP A 42 52.38 -30.67 -4.67
CA ASP A 42 52.58 -29.51 -3.81
C ASP A 42 53.28 -28.35 -4.52
N ALA A 43 52.84 -27.11 -4.25
CA ALA A 43 53.54 -25.89 -4.62
C ALA A 43 53.35 -24.82 -3.53
N SER A 44 54.29 -24.85 -2.59
CA SER A 44 54.73 -23.79 -1.68
C SER A 44 54.19 -22.36 -1.90
N LEU A 45 53.48 -21.83 -0.92
CA LEU A 45 53.24 -20.40 -0.75
C LEU A 45 54.11 -19.86 0.38
N ARG A 46 54.89 -18.83 0.02
CA ARG A 46 55.86 -18.12 0.85
C ARG A 46 55.14 -17.40 2.01
N GLN A 47 55.63 -17.63 3.23
CA GLN A 47 55.26 -16.85 4.41
C GLN A 47 55.86 -15.44 4.30
N SER A 48 55.01 -14.42 4.34
CA SER A 48 55.38 -13.06 4.70
C SER A 48 55.03 -12.82 6.17
N ASP A 49 56.05 -12.48 6.96
CA ASP A 49 55.95 -12.19 8.38
C ASP A 49 55.12 -10.91 8.64
N CYS A 50 54.07 -11.03 9.46
CA CYS A 50 53.55 -9.91 10.23
C CYS A 50 53.17 -10.39 11.64
N LYS A 51 53.74 -9.72 12.65
CA LYS A 51 53.79 -10.14 14.05
C LYS A 51 52.39 -10.12 14.70
N GLN A 52 51.78 -11.29 14.90
CA GLN A 52 50.64 -11.48 15.79
C GLN A 52 51.09 -11.91 17.19
N ALA A 53 50.43 -11.41 18.23
CA ALA A 53 50.66 -11.77 19.63
C ALA A 53 50.43 -13.29 19.86
N PRO A 54 51.16 -13.93 20.80
CA PRO A 54 51.20 -15.39 20.86
C PRO A 54 49.88 -15.99 21.38
N LYS A 55 49.33 -16.96 20.63
CA LYS A 55 48.13 -17.74 20.96
C LYS A 55 48.47 -18.84 21.96
N ASN A 56 47.91 -18.78 23.16
CA ASN A 56 48.09 -19.77 24.22
C ASN A 56 47.36 -21.09 23.88
N LYS A 57 48.10 -22.11 23.40
CA LYS A 57 47.63 -23.50 23.35
C LYS A 57 47.82 -24.12 24.75
N GLY A 58 46.79 -24.15 25.59
CA GLY A 58 46.95 -24.63 26.97
C GLY A 58 45.72 -25.28 27.58
N ARG A 59 45.94 -26.39 28.30
CA ARG A 59 45.03 -26.90 29.35
C ARG A 59 44.79 -25.76 30.34
N PHE A 60 43.53 -25.42 30.60
CA PHE A 60 43.14 -24.43 31.59
C PHE A 60 42.23 -25.06 32.63
N SER A 61 42.21 -24.50 33.84
CA SER A 61 41.34 -24.92 34.94
C SER A 61 40.56 -23.72 35.46
N LEU A 62 39.26 -23.90 35.68
CA LEU A 62 38.34 -22.88 36.17
C LEU A 62 37.64 -23.42 37.41
N VAL A 63 37.60 -22.63 38.47
CA VAL A 63 36.80 -22.92 39.66
C VAL A 63 35.73 -21.86 39.80
N GLU A 64 34.48 -22.26 39.54
CA GLU A 64 33.30 -21.40 39.63
C GLU A 64 32.92 -21.12 41.09
N GLN A 65 32.31 -19.96 41.33
CA GLN A 65 31.70 -19.62 42.61
C GLN A 65 30.30 -19.04 42.40
N PRO A 66 29.39 -19.13 43.38
CA PRO A 66 28.17 -18.35 43.37
C PRO A 66 28.47 -16.84 43.30
N TYR A 67 27.60 -16.09 42.61
CA TYR A 67 27.73 -14.64 42.53
C TYR A 67 27.64 -14.00 43.91
N ARG A 68 28.58 -13.11 44.21
CA ARG A 68 28.54 -12.27 45.41
C ARG A 68 27.56 -11.11 45.22
N LYS A 69 27.07 -10.52 46.31
CA LYS A 69 26.12 -9.39 46.24
C LYS A 69 26.73 -8.19 45.51
N GLU A 70 28.01 -7.95 45.73
CA GLU A 70 28.77 -6.86 45.12
C GLU A 70 28.95 -7.10 43.61
N GLU A 71 29.11 -8.35 43.18
CA GLU A 71 29.21 -8.73 41.76
C GLU A 71 27.87 -8.54 41.05
N LEU A 72 26.75 -8.92 41.68
CA LEU A 72 25.42 -8.66 41.14
C LEU A 72 25.12 -7.15 41.08
N ALA A 73 25.53 -6.39 42.10
CA ALA A 73 25.41 -4.94 42.10
C ALA A 73 26.25 -4.29 40.99
N PHE A 74 27.42 -4.84 40.65
CA PHE A 74 28.23 -4.39 39.52
C PHE A 74 27.49 -4.56 38.18
N TRP A 75 26.95 -5.75 37.90
CA TRP A 75 26.19 -6.01 36.67
C TRP A 75 24.88 -5.20 36.61
N GLY A 76 24.21 -5.06 37.75
CA GLY A 76 22.95 -4.32 37.88
C GLY A 76 23.05 -2.84 37.53
N ARG A 77 24.24 -2.22 37.65
CA ARG A 77 24.47 -0.82 37.21
C ARG A 77 24.25 -0.64 35.71
N TYR A 78 24.46 -1.68 34.92
CA TYR A 78 24.26 -1.70 33.48
C TYR A 78 22.90 -2.29 33.07
N GLY A 79 21.99 -2.45 34.04
CA GLY A 79 20.70 -3.12 33.88
C GLY A 79 20.79 -4.64 33.71
N ILE A 80 21.97 -5.25 33.81
CA ILE A 80 22.15 -6.69 33.57
C ILE A 80 21.71 -7.49 34.79
N ASP A 81 20.63 -8.24 34.63
CA ASP A 81 20.06 -9.08 35.68
C ASP A 81 20.64 -10.51 35.69
N THR A 82 20.34 -11.26 36.75
CA THR A 82 20.81 -12.65 36.89
C THR A 82 20.28 -13.55 35.78
N LYS A 83 19.08 -13.29 35.25
CA LYS A 83 18.52 -14.05 34.12
C LYS A 83 19.36 -13.86 32.86
N THR A 84 19.81 -12.64 32.58
CA THR A 84 20.68 -12.33 31.46
C THR A 84 22.03 -13.01 31.63
N LEU A 85 22.67 -12.92 32.81
CA LEU A 85 23.93 -13.62 33.07
C LEU A 85 23.82 -15.14 32.86
N GLN A 86 22.73 -15.75 33.31
CA GLN A 86 22.45 -17.18 33.08
C GLN A 86 22.23 -17.49 31.60
N ARG A 87 21.43 -16.68 30.89
CA ARG A 87 21.12 -16.83 29.45
C ARG A 87 22.38 -16.80 28.59
N PHE A 88 23.35 -15.95 28.96
CA PHE A 88 24.64 -15.80 28.27
C PHE A 88 25.76 -16.67 28.86
N ARG A 89 25.43 -17.54 29.82
CA ARG A 89 26.38 -18.47 30.48
C ARG A 89 27.60 -17.75 31.06
N VAL A 90 27.40 -16.54 31.58
CA VAL A 90 28.43 -15.81 32.33
C VAL A 90 28.55 -16.43 33.71
N LYS A 91 29.77 -16.64 34.17
CA LYS A 91 30.06 -17.32 35.45
C LYS A 91 31.01 -16.48 36.30
N SER A 92 30.77 -16.42 37.61
CA SER A 92 31.73 -15.88 38.57
C SER A 92 32.79 -16.94 38.89
N LEU A 93 34.06 -16.55 38.88
CA LEU A 93 35.19 -17.44 39.15
C LEU A 93 35.81 -17.12 40.50
N SER A 94 36.19 -18.15 41.26
CA SER A 94 37.05 -18.00 42.44
C SER A 94 38.54 -18.14 42.07
N ARG A 95 38.86 -19.00 41.09
CA ARG A 95 40.22 -19.31 40.65
C ARG A 95 40.26 -19.62 39.16
N PHE A 96 41.29 -19.11 38.49
CA PHE A 96 41.61 -19.40 37.09
C PHE A 96 43.08 -19.80 36.96
N GLU A 97 43.34 -20.88 36.22
CA GLU A 97 44.68 -21.37 35.98
C GLU A 97 44.92 -21.58 34.50
N SER A 98 46.05 -21.07 34.01
CA SER A 98 46.45 -21.24 32.63
C SER A 98 47.97 -21.22 32.52
N VAL A 99 48.47 -21.56 31.35
CA VAL A 99 49.88 -21.49 31.02
C VAL A 99 50.10 -20.21 30.25
N SER A 100 51.12 -19.42 30.61
CA SER A 100 51.49 -18.22 29.85
C SER A 100 52.12 -18.57 28.50
N ASN A 101 52.25 -17.58 27.61
CA ASN A 101 52.92 -17.73 26.32
C ASN A 101 54.39 -18.20 26.43
N GLN A 102 54.99 -18.12 27.63
CA GLN A 102 56.34 -18.59 27.95
C GLN A 102 56.36 -20.00 28.55
N GLY A 103 55.24 -20.72 28.54
CA GLY A 103 55.13 -22.08 29.10
C GLY A 103 55.06 -22.13 30.63
N LYS A 104 55.04 -20.99 31.33
CA LYS A 104 54.94 -20.95 32.80
C LYS A 104 53.49 -21.00 33.26
N PRO A 105 53.09 -21.93 34.15
CA PRO A 105 51.75 -21.93 34.74
C PRO A 105 51.57 -20.71 35.65
N TYR A 106 50.39 -20.11 35.61
CA TYR A 106 49.99 -19.04 36.51
C TYR A 106 48.57 -19.30 37.05
N THR A 107 48.32 -18.82 38.26
CA THR A 107 47.04 -18.92 38.94
C THR A 107 46.56 -17.52 39.31
N LEU A 108 45.35 -17.18 38.90
CA LEU A 108 44.65 -15.97 39.32
C LEU A 108 43.56 -16.35 40.31
N ARG A 109 43.34 -15.49 41.31
CA ARG A 109 42.28 -15.64 42.31
C ARG A 109 41.40 -14.41 42.33
N SER A 110 40.11 -14.62 42.49
CA SER A 110 39.11 -13.55 42.59
C SER A 110 39.04 -13.01 44.01
N THR A 111 39.05 -11.69 44.16
CA THR A 111 38.91 -11.01 45.45
C THR A 111 37.70 -10.07 45.40
N SER A 112 37.34 -9.46 46.54
CA SER A 112 36.24 -8.48 46.55
C SER A 112 36.59 -7.20 45.75
N GLU A 113 37.88 -6.87 45.66
CA GLU A 113 38.39 -5.69 44.95
C GLU A 113 38.66 -6.00 43.47
N GLU A 114 39.04 -7.24 43.14
CA GLU A 114 39.27 -7.72 41.78
C GLU A 114 38.39 -8.95 41.49
N PRO A 115 37.09 -8.76 41.21
CA PRO A 115 36.21 -9.85 40.82
C PRO A 115 36.60 -10.39 39.45
N MET A 116 36.26 -11.64 39.19
CA MET A 116 36.63 -12.34 37.98
C MET A 116 35.42 -13.07 37.38
N PHE A 117 35.13 -12.76 36.13
CA PHE A 117 34.02 -13.33 35.39
C PHE A 117 34.52 -14.13 34.19
N CYS A 118 33.74 -15.11 33.76
CA CYS A 118 34.04 -15.97 32.63
C CYS A 118 32.88 -15.92 31.64
N TYR A 119 33.17 -15.54 30.40
CA TYR A 119 32.31 -15.81 29.25
C TYR A 119 32.66 -17.19 28.69
N ALA A 120 31.76 -18.15 28.84
CA ALA A 120 31.94 -19.50 28.33
C ALA A 120 31.49 -19.60 26.87
N MET A 121 32.44 -19.74 25.94
CA MET A 121 32.23 -19.66 24.49
C MET A 121 32.51 -21.02 23.80
N GLY A 122 32.01 -22.10 24.40
CA GLY A 122 32.22 -23.47 23.90
C GLY A 122 33.62 -24.01 24.23
N ALA A 123 34.49 -24.13 23.21
CA ALA A 123 35.83 -24.71 23.34
C ALA A 123 36.90 -23.73 23.87
N PHE A 124 36.52 -22.47 24.09
CA PHE A 124 37.37 -21.44 24.69
C PHE A 124 36.58 -20.59 25.69
N VAL A 125 37.32 -19.88 26.52
CA VAL A 125 36.79 -18.96 27.53
C VAL A 125 37.47 -17.61 27.44
N LYS A 126 36.70 -16.55 27.70
CA LYS A 126 37.20 -15.20 27.91
C LYS A 126 37.01 -14.84 29.37
N VAL A 127 38.11 -14.64 30.09
CA VAL A 127 38.10 -14.19 31.48
C VAL A 127 38.14 -12.67 31.50
N TYR A 128 37.21 -12.07 32.22
CA TYR A 128 37.05 -10.64 32.40
C TYR A 128 37.29 -10.23 33.86
N ARG A 129 38.19 -9.26 34.05
CA ARG A 129 38.59 -8.69 35.34
C ARG A 129 38.42 -7.18 35.28
N PRO A 130 37.24 -6.62 35.63
CA PRO A 130 36.90 -5.23 35.35
C PRO A 130 37.87 -4.21 35.95
N PHE A 131 38.41 -4.49 37.15
CA PHE A 131 39.25 -3.57 37.94
C PHE A 131 40.75 -3.91 37.91
N SER A 132 41.16 -4.95 37.20
CA SER A 132 42.57 -5.36 37.13
C SER A 132 43.31 -4.72 35.95
N THR A 133 44.63 -4.55 36.08
CA THR A 133 45.49 -4.04 35.00
C THR A 133 45.39 -4.90 33.73
N ILE A 134 45.30 -6.22 33.88
CA ILE A 134 45.01 -7.15 32.78
C ILE A 134 43.52 -7.47 32.84
N ARG A 135 42.74 -6.74 32.03
CA ARG A 135 41.27 -6.81 32.04
C ARG A 135 40.71 -8.04 31.35
N PHE A 136 41.39 -8.56 30.33
CA PHE A 136 40.91 -9.68 29.51
C PHE A 136 41.99 -10.74 29.32
N LEU A 137 41.62 -12.00 29.48
CA LEU A 137 42.46 -13.16 29.22
C LEU A 137 41.67 -14.19 28.43
N TYR A 138 42.34 -14.88 27.51
CA TYR A 138 41.74 -15.93 26.71
C TYR A 138 42.43 -17.26 27.02
N ALA A 139 41.64 -18.33 27.10
CA ALA A 139 42.15 -19.69 27.22
C ALA A 139 41.30 -20.68 26.41
N GLY A 140 41.95 -21.73 25.89
CA GLY A 140 41.33 -22.72 25.01
C GLY A 140 41.53 -22.43 23.53
N ASN A 141 40.83 -23.21 22.68
CA ASN A 141 40.97 -23.11 21.23
C ASN A 141 40.00 -22.06 20.69
N LYS A 142 40.49 -20.83 20.50
CA LYS A 142 39.71 -19.74 19.88
C LYS A 142 39.43 -20.08 18.41
N THR A 143 38.16 -20.17 18.05
CA THR A 143 37.69 -20.18 16.66
C THR A 143 37.52 -18.73 16.21
N ASP A 144 38.02 -18.40 15.02
CA ASP A 144 38.00 -17.01 14.53
C ASP A 144 36.55 -16.54 14.19
N ASP A 145 35.61 -17.47 14.02
CA ASP A 145 34.21 -17.19 13.63
C ASP A 145 33.20 -17.10 14.79
N TYR A 146 33.66 -17.04 16.06
CA TYR A 146 32.73 -17.00 17.19
C TYR A 146 32.04 -15.63 17.34
N VAL A 147 30.70 -15.64 17.36
CA VAL A 147 29.85 -14.45 17.55
C VAL A 147 29.10 -14.57 18.87
N PHE A 148 29.39 -13.66 19.80
CA PHE A 148 28.72 -13.66 21.10
C PHE A 148 27.27 -13.18 20.95
N GLY A 149 26.33 -13.89 21.59
CA GLY A 149 24.90 -13.60 21.53
C GLY A 149 24.13 -14.23 20.37
N PHE A 150 24.82 -14.83 19.39
CA PHE A 150 24.18 -15.39 18.20
C PHE A 150 23.21 -16.54 18.53
N GLU A 151 23.57 -17.42 19.46
CA GLU A 151 22.72 -18.52 19.95
C GLU A 151 21.47 -18.01 20.70
N GLN A 152 21.51 -16.78 21.23
CA GLN A 152 20.43 -16.18 22.01
C GLN A 152 19.43 -15.41 21.15
N LEU A 153 19.70 -15.24 19.84
CA LEU A 153 18.83 -14.51 18.93
C LEU A 153 17.55 -15.30 18.60
N PRO A 154 16.39 -14.64 18.48
CA PRO A 154 15.16 -15.28 18.00
C PRO A 154 15.26 -15.64 16.51
N ASN A 155 14.35 -16.51 16.04
CA ASN A 155 14.28 -16.86 14.62
C ASN A 155 14.01 -15.65 13.71
N LYS A 156 13.20 -14.69 14.18
CA LYS A 156 12.94 -13.40 13.53
C LYS A 156 12.83 -12.29 14.58
N GLY A 157 13.18 -11.07 14.20
CA GLY A 157 13.00 -9.88 15.02
C GLY A 157 12.92 -8.62 14.16
N ASP A 158 12.56 -7.49 14.77
CA ASP A 158 12.50 -6.21 14.05
C ASP A 158 13.91 -5.63 13.87
N MET A 159 14.67 -5.51 14.96
CA MET A 159 16.00 -4.91 14.95
C MET A 159 17.04 -5.80 15.62
N LEU A 160 18.27 -5.72 15.13
CA LEU A 160 19.46 -6.33 15.72
C LEU A 160 20.58 -5.29 15.83
N PHE A 161 21.16 -5.18 17.02
CA PHE A 161 22.35 -4.38 17.26
C PHE A 161 23.63 -5.22 17.13
N ILE A 162 24.66 -4.63 16.55
CA ILE A 162 26.02 -5.17 16.56
C ILE A 162 26.89 -4.21 17.36
N THR A 163 27.40 -4.68 18.49
CA THR A 163 28.19 -3.87 19.44
C THR A 163 29.66 -4.27 19.44
N GLY A 164 30.49 -3.45 20.11
CA GLY A 164 31.92 -3.72 20.28
C GLY A 164 32.25 -4.83 21.28
N GLY A 165 31.48 -4.98 22.37
CA GLY A 165 31.77 -5.92 23.45
C GLY A 165 30.59 -6.72 24.00
N GLU A 166 30.91 -7.79 24.75
CA GLU A 166 29.91 -8.72 25.32
C GLU A 166 29.04 -8.09 26.41
N LYS A 167 29.62 -7.12 27.13
CA LYS A 167 28.94 -6.35 28.18
C LYS A 167 27.77 -5.55 27.59
N ASP A 168 28.01 -4.92 26.44
CA ASP A 168 27.03 -4.12 25.69
C ASP A 168 25.88 -4.97 25.15
N VAL A 169 26.22 -6.14 24.60
CA VAL A 169 25.22 -7.13 24.15
C VAL A 169 24.28 -7.49 25.29
N MET A 170 24.81 -7.84 26.46
CA MET A 170 23.99 -8.20 27.60
C MET A 170 23.17 -7.01 28.12
N SER A 171 23.74 -5.81 28.12
CA SER A 171 23.04 -4.60 28.56
C SER A 171 21.85 -4.29 27.66
N LEU A 172 22.01 -4.32 26.33
CA LEU A 172 20.91 -4.18 25.37
C LEU A 172 19.84 -5.26 25.55
N VAL A 173 20.26 -6.51 25.75
CA VAL A 173 19.31 -7.64 25.88
C VAL A 173 18.52 -7.57 27.17
N ALA A 174 19.13 -7.10 28.26
CA ALA A 174 18.42 -6.85 29.51
C ALA A 174 17.37 -5.72 29.37
N HIS A 175 17.59 -4.76 28.47
CA HIS A 175 16.65 -3.69 28.13
C HIS A 175 15.69 -4.06 26.98
N GLY A 176 15.61 -5.34 26.60
CA GLY A 176 14.61 -5.85 25.66
C GLY A 176 15.00 -5.78 24.18
N PHE A 177 16.25 -5.43 23.86
CA PHE A 177 16.75 -5.41 22.48
C PHE A 177 17.48 -6.71 22.10
N HIS A 178 17.73 -6.91 20.81
CA HIS A 178 18.55 -8.02 20.32
C HIS A 178 19.92 -7.49 19.95
N ALA A 179 20.98 -8.18 20.40
CA ALA A 179 22.34 -7.73 20.16
C ALA A 179 23.31 -8.90 20.00
N ILE A 180 24.39 -8.67 19.24
CA ILE A 180 25.54 -9.55 19.07
C ILE A 180 26.84 -8.75 19.01
N CYS A 181 28.00 -9.41 19.18
CA CYS A 181 29.30 -8.77 18.94
C CYS A 181 30.35 -9.76 18.39
N PHE A 182 31.32 -9.22 17.64
CA PHE A 182 32.42 -9.96 17.01
C PHE A 182 33.75 -9.83 17.79
N ASN A 183 33.68 -9.81 19.13
CA ASN A 183 34.78 -9.59 20.09
C ASN A 183 35.33 -8.16 20.20
N SER A 184 35.35 -7.39 19.11
CA SER A 184 35.81 -6.01 19.07
C SER A 184 35.23 -5.30 17.86
N GLU A 185 35.15 -3.97 17.90
CA GLU A 185 34.70 -3.11 16.80
C GLU A 185 35.59 -3.21 15.56
N THR A 186 36.88 -3.47 15.77
CA THR A 186 37.87 -3.69 14.71
C THR A 186 37.77 -5.06 14.04
N ALA A 187 36.94 -5.96 14.56
CA ALA A 187 36.77 -7.28 13.96
C ALA A 187 35.96 -7.15 12.66
N GLN A 188 36.43 -7.80 11.60
CA GLN A 188 35.70 -7.82 10.35
C GLN A 188 34.44 -8.65 10.51
N ILE A 189 33.31 -8.10 10.06
CA ILE A 189 32.04 -8.82 10.07
C ILE A 189 31.97 -9.71 8.82
N PRO A 190 31.84 -11.03 8.94
CA PRO A 190 31.72 -11.92 7.79
C PRO A 190 30.40 -11.71 7.03
N GLU A 191 30.47 -11.57 5.71
CA GLU A 191 29.32 -11.29 4.83
C GLU A 191 28.23 -12.37 4.94
N ASN A 192 28.63 -13.65 5.00
CA ASN A 192 27.71 -14.78 5.15
C ASN A 192 26.85 -14.69 6.43
N ILE A 193 27.38 -14.09 7.49
CA ILE A 193 26.65 -13.90 8.75
C ILE A 193 25.65 -12.75 8.59
N ILE A 194 26.05 -11.63 7.99
CA ILE A 194 25.15 -10.48 7.76
C ILE A 194 24.02 -10.85 6.82
N GLU A 195 24.30 -11.56 5.74
CA GLU A 195 23.29 -12.06 4.81
C GLU A 195 22.25 -12.93 5.54
N SER A 196 22.71 -13.83 6.41
CA SER A 196 21.81 -14.64 7.25
C SER A 196 20.97 -13.79 8.23
N LEU A 197 21.56 -12.76 8.81
CA LEU A 197 20.88 -11.88 9.77
C LEU A 197 19.84 -10.98 9.10
N GLN A 198 20.08 -10.50 7.87
CA GLN A 198 19.09 -9.72 7.12
C GLN A 198 17.81 -10.50 6.83
N LEU A 199 17.91 -11.81 6.62
CA LEU A 199 16.73 -12.67 6.44
C LEU A 199 15.90 -12.82 7.73
N ARG A 200 16.50 -12.52 8.88
CA ARG A 200 15.90 -12.68 10.22
C ARG A 200 15.46 -11.35 10.83
N PHE A 201 16.15 -10.25 10.51
CA PHE A 201 15.93 -8.94 11.10
C PHE A 201 15.74 -7.86 10.03
N ARG A 202 14.75 -6.99 10.23
CA ARG A 202 14.44 -5.90 9.30
C ARG A 202 15.52 -4.83 9.29
N HIS A 203 16.07 -4.51 10.47
CA HIS A 203 17.11 -3.51 10.64
C HIS A 203 18.31 -4.10 11.37
N ILE A 204 19.50 -3.96 10.79
CA ILE A 204 20.78 -4.26 11.44
C ILE A 204 21.47 -2.93 11.71
N ILE A 205 21.83 -2.69 12.97
CA ILE A 205 22.32 -1.40 13.44
C ILE A 205 23.67 -1.61 14.13
N LEU A 206 24.73 -0.99 13.63
CA LEU A 206 26.00 -0.88 14.32
C LEU A 206 25.87 0.12 15.46
N LEU A 207 26.27 -0.30 16.65
CA LEU A 207 26.25 0.51 17.87
C LEU A 207 27.57 0.32 18.60
N TYR A 208 28.60 0.96 18.06
CA TYR A 208 29.97 0.96 18.57
C TYR A 208 30.20 2.15 19.52
N ASP A 209 31.36 2.14 20.17
CA ASP A 209 31.82 3.16 21.07
C ASP A 209 31.82 4.53 20.40
N THR A 210 31.47 5.56 21.18
CA THR A 210 31.39 6.95 20.72
C THR A 210 32.77 7.61 20.65
N ASP A 211 33.84 6.86 20.94
CA ASP A 211 35.21 7.32 20.80
C ASP A 211 35.67 7.38 19.33
N GLU A 212 36.86 7.94 19.09
CA GLU A 212 37.38 8.13 17.73
C GLU A 212 37.55 6.80 16.96
N THR A 213 37.86 5.72 17.68
CA THR A 213 38.06 4.41 17.05
C THR A 213 36.72 3.78 16.70
N GLY A 214 35.75 3.78 17.61
CA GLY A 214 34.44 3.20 17.39
C GLY A 214 33.67 3.90 16.26
N LYS A 215 33.73 5.24 16.19
CA LYS A 215 33.14 6.01 15.08
C LYS A 215 33.73 5.63 13.73
N ARG A 216 35.08 5.62 13.65
CA ARG A 216 35.79 5.28 12.40
C ARG A 216 35.50 3.86 11.94
N GLU A 217 35.51 2.88 12.84
CA GLU A 217 35.22 1.50 12.46
C GLU A 217 33.73 1.30 12.14
N SER A 218 32.81 2.00 12.81
CA SER A 218 31.38 1.93 12.49
C SER A 218 31.09 2.46 11.08
N GLU A 219 31.66 3.61 10.71
CA GLU A 219 31.57 4.16 9.36
C GLU A 219 32.18 3.22 8.32
N ARG A 220 33.41 2.76 8.54
CA ARG A 220 34.11 1.83 7.64
C ARG A 220 33.31 0.54 7.39
N GLN A 221 32.73 -0.05 8.44
CA GLN A 221 31.95 -1.29 8.32
C GLN A 221 30.61 -1.05 7.65
N ALA A 222 29.94 0.08 7.94
CA ALA A 222 28.71 0.46 7.27
C ALA A 222 28.93 0.68 5.77
N GLU A 223 30.05 1.29 5.37
CA GLU A 223 30.45 1.44 3.96
C GLU A 223 30.73 0.09 3.31
N GLN A 224 31.50 -0.78 3.97
CA GLN A 224 31.82 -2.12 3.46
C GLN A 224 30.55 -2.98 3.28
N LEU A 225 29.57 -2.81 4.17
CA LEU A 225 28.31 -3.57 4.17
C LEU A 225 27.14 -2.77 3.59
N ALA A 226 27.40 -1.73 2.78
CA ALA A 226 26.36 -0.88 2.22
C ALA A 226 25.31 -1.64 1.39
N GLY A 227 25.73 -2.72 0.70
CA GLY A 227 24.83 -3.62 -0.03
C GLY A 227 23.82 -4.36 0.86
N TYR A 228 24.07 -4.40 2.18
CA TYR A 228 23.20 -4.99 3.18
C TYR A 228 22.45 -3.93 4.01
N HIS A 229 22.42 -2.66 3.58
CA HIS A 229 21.67 -1.58 4.24
C HIS A 229 21.87 -1.53 5.77
N VAL A 230 23.09 -1.83 6.24
CA VAL A 230 23.45 -1.77 7.66
C VAL A 230 23.44 -0.31 8.09
N LEU A 231 22.76 -0.01 9.19
CA LEU A 231 22.63 1.34 9.73
C LEU A 231 23.70 1.57 10.81
N ASN A 232 24.05 2.83 11.05
CA ASN A 232 24.92 3.22 12.15
C ASN A 232 24.15 4.12 13.11
N LEU A 233 24.15 3.77 14.39
CA LEU A 233 23.57 4.59 15.45
C LEU A 233 24.70 5.07 16.36
N THR A 234 24.87 6.39 16.44
CA THR A 234 25.80 7.03 17.38
C THR A 234 25.05 7.51 18.60
N LEU A 235 25.52 7.16 19.80
CA LEU A 235 24.92 7.62 21.05
C LEU A 235 25.32 9.06 21.35
N PRO A 236 24.47 9.87 22.00
CA PRO A 236 24.77 11.24 22.40
C PRO A 236 25.66 11.29 23.64
N LEU A 237 26.80 10.58 23.61
CA LEU A 237 27.77 10.46 24.69
C LEU A 237 29.03 11.30 24.42
N GLN A 238 29.77 11.66 25.48
CA GLN A 238 31.03 12.42 25.31
C GLN A 238 32.16 11.60 24.67
N GLY A 239 32.12 10.27 24.73
CA GLY A 239 33.19 9.39 24.23
C GLY A 239 34.41 9.35 25.15
N SER A 240 34.24 9.65 26.44
CA SER A 240 35.31 9.61 27.44
C SER A 240 35.47 8.19 28.02
N LYS A 241 36.54 7.92 28.77
CA LYS A 241 36.79 6.57 29.35
C LYS A 241 35.67 6.03 30.26
N GLY A 242 34.79 6.89 30.78
CA GLY A 242 33.66 6.51 31.63
C GLY A 242 32.28 6.70 30.99
N GLU A 243 32.23 7.14 29.73
CA GLU A 243 30.99 7.40 29.00
C GLU A 243 31.26 7.27 27.50
N LYS A 244 31.20 6.04 26.99
CA LYS A 244 31.46 5.79 25.56
C LYS A 244 30.58 4.73 24.92
N ASP A 245 30.12 3.74 25.70
CA ASP A 245 29.41 2.57 25.20
C ASP A 245 27.94 2.56 25.64
N ILE A 246 27.13 1.67 25.06
CA ILE A 246 25.69 1.57 25.38
C ILE A 246 25.43 1.17 26.83
N SER A 247 26.35 0.44 27.45
CA SER A 247 26.20 0.09 28.85
C SER A 247 26.42 1.31 29.75
N ASP A 248 27.36 2.20 29.42
CA ASP A 248 27.58 3.47 30.11
C ASP A 248 26.35 4.38 29.93
N TYR A 249 25.76 4.41 28.73
CA TYR A 249 24.51 5.12 28.45
C TYR A 249 23.39 4.69 29.41
N PHE A 250 23.17 3.38 29.59
CA PHE A 250 22.19 2.89 30.56
C PHE A 250 22.60 3.16 32.01
N GLN A 251 23.90 3.11 32.34
CA GLN A 251 24.41 3.43 33.68
C GLN A 251 24.17 4.89 34.05
N LEU A 252 24.22 5.82 33.09
CA LEU A 252 23.94 7.24 33.28
C LEU A 252 22.45 7.56 33.51
N GLY A 253 21.57 6.57 33.40
CA GLY A 253 20.15 6.69 33.69
C GLY A 253 19.25 6.86 32.47
N TYR A 254 19.82 6.89 31.26
CA TYR A 254 19.02 6.74 30.05
C TYR A 254 18.44 5.32 29.98
N GLY A 255 17.23 5.16 29.44
CA GLY A 255 16.54 3.88 29.39
C GLY A 255 16.13 3.45 27.99
N GLU A 256 15.29 2.41 27.94
CA GLU A 256 14.73 1.88 26.69
C GLU A 256 14.01 2.97 25.87
N LYS A 257 13.25 3.85 26.54
CA LYS A 257 12.48 4.91 25.89
C LYS A 257 13.39 5.92 25.18
N ASP A 258 14.48 6.31 25.82
CA ASP A 258 15.43 7.28 25.26
C ASP A 258 16.14 6.69 24.03
N LEU A 259 16.54 5.42 24.09
CA LEU A 259 17.11 4.72 22.93
C LEU A 259 16.09 4.59 21.79
N ARG A 260 14.81 4.35 22.08
CA ARG A 260 13.73 4.36 21.08
C ARG A 260 13.52 5.73 20.45
N THR A 261 13.66 6.82 21.20
CA THR A 261 13.63 8.18 20.65
C THR A 261 14.77 8.40 19.66
N LEU A 262 16.00 8.01 20.00
CA LEU A 262 17.15 8.11 19.09
C LEU A 262 16.94 7.31 17.80
N LEU A 263 16.38 6.10 17.91
CA LEU A 263 16.02 5.30 16.74
C LEU A 263 14.93 5.98 15.90
N SER A 264 13.93 6.59 16.53
CA SER A 264 12.87 7.33 15.84
C SER A 264 13.43 8.52 15.07
N GLU A 265 14.39 9.25 15.64
CA GLU A 265 15.09 10.35 14.96
C GLU A 265 15.91 9.82 13.77
N MET A 266 16.67 8.74 13.96
CA MET A 266 17.43 8.08 12.89
C MET A 266 16.51 7.64 11.74
N PHE A 267 15.39 7.00 12.03
CA PHE A 267 14.43 6.57 11.00
C PHE A 267 13.72 7.76 10.35
N SER A 268 13.41 8.82 11.10
CA SER A 268 12.86 10.06 10.53
C SER A 268 13.82 10.70 9.53
N ASN A 269 15.12 10.67 9.82
CA ASN A 269 16.18 11.12 8.90
C ASN A 269 16.35 10.19 7.69
N LEU A 270 16.14 8.89 7.86
CA LEU A 270 16.17 7.92 6.77
C LEU A 270 14.97 8.08 5.82
N TYR A 271 13.79 8.45 6.37
CA TYR A 271 12.53 8.52 5.64
C TYR A 271 12.02 9.97 5.45
N VAL A 272 12.92 10.96 5.37
CA VAL A 272 12.56 12.39 5.28
C VAL A 272 11.57 12.66 4.14
N GLN A 273 11.84 12.14 2.94
CA GLN A 273 10.97 12.36 1.78
C GLN A 273 9.57 11.75 2.01
N THR A 274 9.50 10.55 2.58
CA THR A 274 8.22 9.91 2.93
C THR A 274 7.46 10.71 3.97
N MET A 275 8.14 11.20 5.02
CA MET A 275 7.50 12.02 6.06
C MET A 275 6.99 13.36 5.50
N MET A 276 7.73 13.98 4.58
CA MET A 276 7.27 15.19 3.88
C MET A 276 6.00 14.93 3.05
N MET A 277 5.95 13.82 2.32
CA MET A 277 4.75 13.43 1.56
C MET A 277 3.56 13.14 2.48
N LEU A 278 3.76 12.40 3.58
CA LEU A 278 2.68 12.09 4.51
C LEU A 278 2.08 13.36 5.13
N ARG A 279 2.91 14.31 5.56
CA ARG A 279 2.44 15.60 6.08
C ARG A 279 1.60 16.39 5.06
N SER A 280 1.88 16.26 3.76
CA SER A 280 1.07 16.89 2.71
C SER A 280 -0.27 16.19 2.44
N CYS A 281 -0.43 14.95 2.91
CA CYS A 281 -1.64 14.14 2.76
C CYS A 281 -2.51 14.14 4.02
N GLU A 282 -1.99 14.61 5.16
CA GLU A 282 -2.74 14.69 6.41
C GLU A 282 -3.84 15.74 6.30
N ILE A 283 -5.09 15.33 6.58
CA ILE A 283 -6.23 16.22 6.59
C ILE A 283 -6.21 17.03 7.89
N ASP A 284 -6.15 18.35 7.74
CA ASP A 284 -6.37 19.28 8.84
C ASP A 284 -7.86 19.31 9.21
N TYR A 285 -8.18 18.73 10.36
CA TYR A 285 -9.56 18.67 10.85
C TYR A 285 -10.12 20.05 11.18
N ASP A 286 -9.27 20.96 11.67
CA ASP A 286 -9.68 22.30 12.09
C ASP A 286 -9.81 23.26 10.89
N ASN A 287 -9.28 22.86 9.73
CA ASN A 287 -9.41 23.58 8.46
C ASN A 287 -9.93 22.64 7.34
N PRO A 288 -11.23 22.27 7.38
CA PRO A 288 -11.80 21.33 6.41
C PRO A 288 -11.77 21.90 4.98
N PRO A 289 -11.60 21.04 3.96
CA PRO A 289 -11.63 21.49 2.56
C PRO A 289 -13.01 22.01 2.16
N ASP A 290 -13.04 22.88 1.15
CA ASP A 290 -14.29 23.34 0.53
C ASP A 290 -15.10 22.15 -0.01
N ALA A 291 -16.42 22.17 0.23
CA ALA A 291 -17.30 21.15 -0.31
C ALA A 291 -17.36 21.25 -1.85
N SER A 292 -17.19 20.11 -2.53
CA SER A 292 -17.29 20.05 -3.99
C SER A 292 -18.66 20.55 -4.46
N LYS A 293 -18.66 21.54 -5.36
CA LYS A 293 -19.90 22.18 -5.82
C LYS A 293 -20.60 21.30 -6.85
N SER A 294 -21.93 21.34 -6.85
CA SER A 294 -22.72 20.67 -7.88
C SER A 294 -22.64 21.43 -9.20
N VAL A 295 -22.37 20.69 -10.28
CA VAL A 295 -22.37 21.18 -11.67
C VAL A 295 -23.66 20.76 -12.37
N VAL A 296 -24.14 19.54 -12.08
CA VAL A 296 -25.39 18.99 -12.59
C VAL A 296 -26.17 18.37 -11.43
N ALA A 297 -27.41 18.78 -11.26
CA ALA A 297 -28.32 18.27 -10.24
C ALA A 297 -29.73 18.07 -10.79
N VAL A 298 -30.57 17.38 -10.01
CA VAL A 298 -32.02 17.29 -10.24
C VAL A 298 -32.72 17.38 -8.89
N ASN A 299 -33.61 18.37 -8.73
CA ASN A 299 -34.33 18.63 -7.47
C ASN A 299 -33.35 18.72 -6.27
N GLY A 300 -32.21 19.38 -6.46
CA GLY A 300 -31.16 19.51 -5.44
C GLY A 300 -30.33 18.25 -5.16
N VAL A 301 -30.59 17.11 -5.82
CA VAL A 301 -29.74 15.92 -5.74
C VAL A 301 -28.55 16.07 -6.70
N PRO A 302 -27.30 16.15 -6.23
CA PRO A 302 -26.14 16.33 -7.10
C PRO A 302 -25.85 15.04 -7.87
N LEU A 303 -25.86 15.14 -9.21
CA LEU A 303 -25.50 14.05 -10.12
C LEU A 303 -24.04 14.13 -10.56
N GLY A 304 -23.58 15.35 -10.85
CA GLY A 304 -22.20 15.67 -11.16
C GLY A 304 -21.72 16.81 -10.27
N THR A 305 -20.64 16.56 -9.54
CA THR A 305 -19.97 17.56 -8.71
C THR A 305 -18.57 17.80 -9.25
N GLN A 306 -17.97 18.92 -8.85
CA GLN A 306 -16.53 19.12 -9.04
C GLN A 306 -15.73 17.98 -8.36
N ASP A 307 -14.51 17.76 -8.82
CA ASP A 307 -13.61 16.68 -8.36
C ASP A 307 -14.09 15.24 -8.62
N ASN A 308 -15.16 15.07 -9.41
CA ASN A 308 -15.80 13.77 -9.58
C ASN A 308 -16.22 13.49 -11.03
N LEU A 309 -16.43 12.21 -11.29
CA LEU A 309 -16.96 11.72 -12.57
C LEU A 309 -18.49 11.67 -12.51
N PHE A 310 -19.13 11.96 -13.63
CA PHE A 310 -20.55 11.79 -13.84
C PHE A 310 -20.77 10.92 -15.09
N CYS A 311 -21.46 9.78 -14.97
CA CYS A 311 -21.65 8.90 -16.12
C CYS A 311 -23.05 9.05 -16.73
N ILE A 312 -23.10 9.12 -18.05
CA ILE A 312 -24.35 9.01 -18.81
C ILE A 312 -24.24 7.76 -19.69
N THR A 313 -25.17 6.84 -19.49
CA THR A 313 -25.23 5.58 -20.21
C THR A 313 -26.57 5.37 -20.90
N GLY A 314 -26.64 4.41 -21.82
CA GLY A 314 -27.84 4.17 -22.62
C GLY A 314 -27.56 3.41 -23.91
N GLY A 315 -28.61 2.86 -24.52
CA GLY A 315 -28.54 2.17 -25.82
C GLY A 315 -28.22 3.10 -26.99
N GLU A 316 -27.95 2.52 -28.15
CA GLU A 316 -27.79 3.29 -29.40
C GLU A 316 -29.11 3.98 -29.78
N GLY A 317 -29.04 5.21 -30.29
CA GLY A 317 -30.23 5.95 -30.73
C GLY A 317 -31.20 6.42 -29.62
N THR A 318 -30.85 6.28 -28.34
CA THR A 318 -31.68 6.72 -27.21
C THR A 318 -31.62 8.22 -26.93
N GLY A 319 -30.79 8.97 -27.66
CA GLY A 319 -30.71 10.43 -27.54
C GLY A 319 -29.63 10.96 -26.59
N LYS A 320 -28.69 10.13 -26.13
CA LYS A 320 -27.57 10.51 -25.22
C LYS A 320 -26.89 11.83 -25.61
N SER A 321 -26.39 11.94 -26.84
CA SER A 321 -25.66 13.15 -27.25
C SER A 321 -26.57 14.38 -27.33
N ASN A 322 -27.88 14.22 -27.57
CA ASN A 322 -28.81 15.34 -27.45
C ASN A 322 -29.01 15.76 -25.97
N TYR A 323 -28.97 14.80 -25.04
CA TYR A 323 -28.97 15.08 -23.61
C TYR A 323 -27.69 15.82 -23.17
N ILE A 324 -26.53 15.40 -23.69
CA ILE A 324 -25.26 16.11 -23.53
C ILE A 324 -25.33 17.55 -24.03
N THR A 325 -25.88 17.78 -25.23
CA THR A 325 -26.06 19.16 -25.74
C THR A 325 -26.92 20.02 -24.83
N ALA A 326 -27.87 19.43 -24.09
CA ALA A 326 -28.69 20.15 -23.12
C ALA A 326 -27.89 20.56 -21.89
N ILE A 327 -27.04 19.67 -21.37
CA ILE A 327 -26.12 19.98 -20.28
C ILE A 327 -25.14 21.08 -20.70
N LEU A 328 -24.47 20.90 -21.85
CA LEU A 328 -23.52 21.88 -22.37
C LEU A 328 -24.17 23.26 -22.51
N ALA A 329 -25.38 23.35 -23.07
CA ALA A 329 -26.10 24.61 -23.21
C ALA A 329 -26.33 25.32 -21.86
N GLY A 330 -26.65 24.58 -20.80
CA GLY A 330 -26.81 25.12 -19.45
C GLY A 330 -25.55 25.77 -18.88
N THR A 331 -24.37 25.37 -19.36
CA THR A 331 -23.08 25.92 -18.92
C THR A 331 -22.62 27.15 -19.70
N LEU A 332 -23.26 27.53 -20.81
CA LEU A 332 -22.75 28.60 -21.68
C LEU A 332 -23.21 30.01 -21.26
N GLY A 333 -24.18 30.11 -20.36
CA GLY A 333 -24.74 31.38 -19.89
C GLY A 333 -24.15 31.88 -18.56
N GLU A 334 -24.41 33.15 -18.25
CA GLU A 334 -24.08 33.75 -16.94
C GLU A 334 -25.06 33.36 -15.84
N THR A 335 -26.32 33.08 -16.22
CA THR A 335 -27.40 32.67 -15.33
C THR A 335 -27.89 31.27 -15.68
N MET A 336 -28.39 30.55 -14.67
CA MET A 336 -28.92 29.20 -14.86
C MET A 336 -30.08 29.20 -15.87
N LEU A 337 -30.03 28.29 -16.85
CA LEU A 337 -31.15 28.10 -17.77
C LEU A 337 -32.33 27.42 -17.08
N PRO A 338 -33.58 27.69 -17.51
CA PRO A 338 -34.74 26.93 -17.06
C PRO A 338 -34.59 25.43 -17.36
N VAL A 339 -35.10 24.59 -16.46
CA VAL A 339 -34.97 23.11 -16.54
C VAL A 339 -35.56 22.53 -17.83
N GLU A 340 -36.56 23.18 -18.42
CA GLU A 340 -37.17 22.79 -19.68
C GLU A 340 -36.18 22.86 -20.85
N ARG A 341 -35.23 23.82 -20.77
CA ARG A 341 -34.16 23.96 -21.76
C ARG A 341 -33.02 22.99 -21.50
N THR A 342 -32.84 22.49 -20.29
CA THR A 342 -31.78 21.52 -19.94
C THR A 342 -32.31 20.10 -19.76
N LEU A 343 -33.49 19.81 -20.32
CA LEU A 343 -34.13 18.48 -20.32
C LEU A 343 -34.35 17.91 -18.90
N GLY A 344 -34.74 18.78 -17.97
CA GLY A 344 -35.06 18.45 -16.58
C GLY A 344 -33.89 18.58 -15.60
N LEU A 345 -32.71 19.04 -16.06
CA LEU A 345 -31.52 19.16 -15.22
C LEU A 345 -31.32 20.58 -14.68
N GLU A 346 -30.93 20.70 -13.42
CA GLU A 346 -30.34 21.91 -12.85
C GLU A 346 -28.86 21.95 -13.23
N VAL A 347 -28.48 22.81 -14.18
CA VAL A 347 -27.09 22.93 -14.65
C VAL A 347 -26.51 24.25 -14.20
N THR A 348 -25.43 24.19 -13.43
CA THR A 348 -24.77 25.39 -12.91
C THR A 348 -24.19 26.23 -14.07
N ALA A 349 -24.57 27.51 -14.10
CA ALA A 349 -24.11 28.47 -15.08
C ALA A 349 -22.62 28.81 -14.90
N ASN A 350 -22.00 29.41 -15.94
CA ASN A 350 -20.57 29.72 -15.98
C ASN A 350 -20.32 31.24 -16.11
N PRO A 351 -20.69 32.06 -15.10
CA PRO A 351 -20.47 33.51 -15.14
C PRO A 351 -18.99 33.89 -15.17
N LYS A 352 -18.11 32.97 -14.74
CA LYS A 352 -16.65 33.15 -14.73
C LYS A 352 -15.99 32.85 -16.08
N ARG A 353 -16.75 32.37 -17.08
CA ARG A 353 -16.25 32.03 -18.42
C ARG A 353 -15.09 31.02 -18.39
N LEU A 354 -15.11 30.09 -17.42
CA LEU A 354 -14.12 29.00 -17.36
C LEU A 354 -14.28 28.07 -18.57
N ALA A 355 -13.26 27.28 -18.88
CA ALA A 355 -13.30 26.41 -20.06
C ALA A 355 -14.44 25.37 -19.98
N VAL A 356 -15.18 25.20 -21.07
CA VAL A 356 -16.15 24.11 -21.27
C VAL A 356 -15.62 23.25 -22.42
N LEU A 357 -15.27 22.00 -22.14
CA LEU A 357 -14.58 21.12 -23.07
C LEU A 357 -15.49 19.95 -23.45
N HIS A 358 -15.70 19.73 -24.73
CA HIS A 358 -16.49 18.63 -25.26
C HIS A 358 -15.67 17.84 -26.27
N TYR A 359 -15.30 16.62 -25.92
CA TYR A 359 -14.54 15.69 -26.75
C TYR A 359 -15.46 14.62 -27.30
N ASP A 360 -15.71 14.63 -28.61
CA ASP A 360 -16.53 13.62 -29.29
C ASP A 360 -15.62 12.62 -30.02
N THR A 361 -15.68 11.36 -29.61
CA THR A 361 -14.86 10.29 -30.19
C THR A 361 -15.63 9.35 -31.12
N GLU A 362 -16.96 9.49 -31.20
CA GLU A 362 -17.84 8.52 -31.87
C GLU A 362 -18.48 9.06 -33.15
N GLN A 363 -18.86 10.33 -33.18
CA GLN A 363 -19.68 10.91 -34.26
C GLN A 363 -18.83 11.54 -35.35
N SER A 364 -19.41 11.67 -36.55
CA SER A 364 -18.78 12.39 -37.65
C SER A 364 -18.72 13.91 -37.39
N GLU A 365 -17.78 14.59 -38.04
CA GLU A 365 -17.60 16.04 -37.94
C GLU A 365 -18.89 16.82 -38.27
N ALA A 366 -19.62 16.41 -39.32
CA ALA A 366 -20.88 17.03 -39.71
C ALA A 366 -21.96 16.89 -38.62
N GLN A 367 -22.02 15.74 -37.95
CA GLN A 367 -22.98 15.49 -36.88
C GLN A 367 -22.62 16.30 -35.63
N LEU A 368 -21.32 16.38 -35.29
CA LEU A 368 -20.84 17.22 -34.20
C LEU A 368 -21.17 18.70 -34.45
N HIS A 369 -20.93 19.21 -35.67
CA HIS A 369 -21.30 20.57 -36.05
C HIS A 369 -22.81 20.84 -35.93
N LYS A 370 -23.66 19.88 -36.35
CA LYS A 370 -25.11 19.98 -36.18
C LYS A 370 -25.51 20.03 -34.70
N ASN A 371 -24.88 19.21 -33.86
CA ASN A 371 -25.14 19.19 -32.42
C ASN A 371 -24.66 20.49 -31.75
N LEU A 372 -23.51 21.01 -32.14
CA LEU A 372 -23.01 22.31 -31.70
C LEU A 372 -24.01 23.43 -31.98
N GLY A 373 -24.56 23.48 -33.19
CA GLY A 373 -25.62 24.45 -33.53
C GLY A 373 -26.87 24.31 -32.65
N LYS A 374 -27.28 23.09 -32.30
CA LYS A 374 -28.39 22.85 -31.35
C LYS A 374 -28.06 23.34 -29.93
N THR A 375 -26.84 23.10 -29.45
CA THR A 375 -26.36 23.61 -28.15
C THR A 375 -26.48 25.13 -28.08
N LEU A 376 -25.98 25.84 -29.10
CA LEU A 376 -26.03 27.30 -29.15
C LEU A 376 -27.48 27.82 -29.20
N ARG A 377 -28.34 27.23 -30.05
CA ARG A 377 -29.76 27.61 -30.12
C ARG A 377 -30.46 27.46 -28.77
N ARG A 378 -30.18 26.37 -28.05
CA ARG A 378 -30.73 26.10 -26.71
C ARG A 378 -30.24 27.11 -25.67
N ALA A 379 -28.97 27.51 -25.75
CA ALA A 379 -28.38 28.56 -24.93
C ALA A 379 -28.76 29.98 -25.37
N SER A 380 -29.54 30.14 -26.45
CA SER A 380 -29.84 31.45 -27.07
C SER A 380 -28.60 32.25 -27.47
N LEU A 381 -27.57 31.55 -27.97
CA LEU A 381 -26.33 32.15 -28.46
C LEU A 381 -26.27 32.11 -29.99
N ALA A 382 -25.78 33.20 -30.58
CA ALA A 382 -25.59 33.32 -32.03
C ALA A 382 -24.22 32.82 -32.52
N ALA A 383 -23.24 32.78 -31.62
CA ALA A 383 -21.87 32.37 -31.92
C ALA A 383 -21.31 31.49 -30.78
N VAL A 384 -20.30 30.68 -31.11
CA VAL A 384 -19.58 29.86 -30.13
C VAL A 384 -18.77 30.78 -29.20
N PRO A 385 -18.98 30.73 -27.87
CA PRO A 385 -18.12 31.45 -26.93
C PRO A 385 -16.66 30.98 -26.99
N ASP A 386 -15.72 31.88 -26.77
CA ASP A 386 -14.28 31.61 -26.77
C ASP A 386 -13.82 30.58 -25.71
N PHE A 387 -14.59 30.42 -24.63
CA PHE A 387 -14.36 29.42 -23.58
C PHE A 387 -14.99 28.05 -23.87
N TYR A 388 -15.80 27.91 -24.92
CA TYR A 388 -16.43 26.63 -25.28
C TYR A 388 -15.71 25.95 -26.46
N HIS A 389 -15.16 24.76 -26.21
CA HIS A 389 -14.38 23.99 -27.17
C HIS A 389 -15.06 22.65 -27.46
N SER A 390 -15.69 22.52 -28.63
CA SER A 390 -16.27 21.26 -29.11
C SER A 390 -15.33 20.63 -30.14
N LEU A 391 -14.74 19.49 -29.81
CA LEU A 391 -13.58 18.91 -30.48
C LEU A 391 -13.92 17.52 -31.05
N TYR A 392 -13.63 17.34 -32.33
CA TYR A 392 -13.79 16.07 -33.05
C TYR A 392 -12.53 15.22 -32.94
N LEU A 393 -12.63 14.06 -32.28
CA LEU A 393 -11.53 13.14 -32.00
C LEU A 393 -11.69 11.77 -32.68
N ALA A 394 -12.81 11.52 -33.35
CA ALA A 394 -13.13 10.20 -33.90
C ALA A 394 -12.10 9.69 -34.93
N SER A 395 -11.43 10.59 -35.67
CA SER A 395 -10.39 10.22 -36.64
C SER A 395 -9.03 9.89 -36.02
N LEU A 396 -8.82 10.19 -34.74
CA LEU A 396 -7.53 10.01 -34.06
C LEU A 396 -7.37 8.59 -33.52
N SER A 397 -6.11 8.15 -33.38
CA SER A 397 -5.81 6.91 -32.68
C SER A 397 -6.18 7.01 -31.20
N ARG A 398 -6.54 5.89 -30.56
CA ARG A 398 -6.90 5.85 -29.13
C ARG A 398 -5.82 6.45 -28.23
N LYS A 399 -4.55 6.17 -28.54
CA LYS A 399 -3.38 6.72 -27.84
C LYS A 399 -3.31 8.24 -27.95
N ASP A 400 -3.58 8.77 -29.14
CA ASP A 400 -3.55 10.22 -29.39
C ASP A 400 -4.75 10.92 -28.75
N ARG A 401 -5.93 10.28 -28.70
CA ARG A 401 -7.13 10.83 -28.04
C ARG A 401 -6.87 11.19 -26.58
N LEU A 402 -6.36 10.23 -25.78
CA LEU A 402 -6.09 10.48 -24.36
C LEU A 402 -4.97 11.52 -24.15
N LYS A 403 -3.92 11.48 -24.98
CA LYS A 403 -2.85 12.48 -24.95
C LYS A 403 -3.42 13.88 -25.21
N LEU A 404 -4.23 14.04 -26.25
CA LEU A 404 -4.84 15.32 -26.64
C LEU A 404 -5.78 15.84 -25.56
N ILE A 405 -6.61 14.98 -24.95
CA ILE A 405 -7.48 15.37 -23.84
C ILE A 405 -6.65 15.97 -22.70
N ARG A 406 -5.58 15.29 -22.26
CA ARG A 406 -4.74 15.78 -21.15
C ARG A 406 -4.04 17.10 -21.47
N GLU A 407 -3.42 17.20 -22.64
CA GLU A 407 -2.68 18.41 -23.05
C GLU A 407 -3.61 19.60 -23.30
N SER A 408 -4.80 19.35 -23.86
CA SER A 408 -5.78 20.42 -24.09
C SER A 408 -6.47 20.88 -22.80
N MET A 409 -6.75 19.98 -21.85
CA MET A 409 -7.27 20.37 -20.53
C MET A 409 -6.29 21.30 -19.82
N ASP A 410 -4.99 20.98 -19.80
CA ASP A 410 -3.94 21.81 -19.22
C ASP A 410 -3.89 23.21 -19.88
N LEU A 411 -3.84 23.23 -21.22
CA LEU A 411 -3.84 24.46 -22.00
C LEU A 411 -5.05 25.35 -21.71
N PHE A 412 -6.26 24.77 -21.71
CA PHE A 412 -7.49 25.54 -21.53
C PHE A 412 -7.73 25.94 -20.08
N HIS A 413 -7.27 25.15 -19.11
CA HIS A 413 -7.25 25.54 -17.71
C HIS A 413 -6.47 26.86 -17.53
N HIS A 414 -5.25 26.93 -18.06
CA HIS A 414 -4.43 28.14 -17.96
C HIS A 414 -4.97 29.31 -18.78
N ARG A 415 -5.57 29.04 -19.95
CA ARG A 415 -6.13 30.09 -20.81
C ARG A 415 -7.36 30.78 -20.20
N HIS A 416 -8.23 30.01 -19.54
CA HIS A 416 -9.53 30.50 -19.06
C HIS A 416 -9.62 30.60 -17.52
N GLY A 417 -8.50 30.38 -16.82
CA GLY A 417 -8.44 30.46 -15.35
C GLY A 417 -9.17 29.32 -14.62
N GLY A 418 -9.43 28.21 -15.31
CA GLY A 418 -10.14 27.05 -14.79
C GLY A 418 -10.94 26.30 -15.85
N ILE A 419 -11.50 25.15 -15.46
CA ILE A 419 -12.40 24.34 -16.29
C ILE A 419 -13.72 24.21 -15.54
N HIS A 420 -14.83 24.56 -16.19
CA HIS A 420 -16.18 24.44 -15.64
C HIS A 420 -16.72 23.01 -15.75
N LEU A 421 -16.53 22.43 -16.93
CA LEU A 421 -17.09 21.13 -17.29
C LEU A 421 -16.26 20.49 -18.40
N VAL A 422 -16.04 19.18 -18.29
CA VAL A 422 -15.52 18.35 -19.38
C VAL A 422 -16.54 17.29 -19.74
N VAL A 423 -16.71 17.03 -21.03
CA VAL A 423 -17.51 15.93 -21.56
C VAL A 423 -16.65 15.08 -22.49
N ILE A 424 -16.66 13.77 -22.26
CA ILE A 424 -16.05 12.76 -23.12
C ILE A 424 -17.20 11.89 -23.67
N ASP A 425 -17.65 12.20 -24.88
CA ASP A 425 -18.69 11.44 -25.58
C ASP A 425 -18.04 10.24 -26.29
N GLY A 426 -17.99 9.10 -25.57
CA GLY A 426 -17.37 7.85 -26.00
C GLY A 426 -16.12 7.45 -25.20
N ILE A 427 -16.23 7.28 -23.88
CA ILE A 427 -15.06 6.92 -23.04
C ILE A 427 -14.42 5.57 -23.41
N ALA A 428 -15.22 4.58 -23.85
CA ALA A 428 -14.73 3.27 -24.26
C ALA A 428 -13.75 3.35 -25.45
N ASP A 429 -13.83 4.44 -26.20
CA ASP A 429 -13.04 4.71 -27.39
C ASP A 429 -11.65 5.27 -27.07
N LEU A 430 -11.33 5.45 -25.78
CA LEU A 430 -10.00 5.79 -25.28
C LEU A 430 -9.13 4.54 -25.01
N ILE A 431 -9.75 3.37 -24.88
CA ILE A 431 -9.08 2.10 -24.53
C ILE A 431 -9.27 1.05 -25.63
N ARG A 432 -8.38 0.06 -25.68
CA ARG A 432 -8.41 -0.97 -26.73
C ARG A 432 -9.65 -1.84 -26.65
N SER A 433 -10.03 -2.18 -25.42
CA SER A 433 -11.17 -3.04 -25.11
C SER A 433 -11.82 -2.57 -23.82
N ALA A 434 -13.13 -2.35 -23.84
CA ALA A 434 -13.93 -2.10 -22.64
C ALA A 434 -13.88 -3.26 -21.61
N ASN A 435 -13.40 -4.43 -22.03
CA ASN A 435 -13.24 -5.63 -21.20
C ASN A 435 -11.78 -5.88 -20.78
N ASP A 436 -10.86 -4.93 -21.01
CA ASP A 436 -9.52 -5.00 -20.42
C ASP A 436 -9.57 -4.34 -19.04
N GLU A 437 -9.45 -5.13 -17.98
CA GLU A 437 -9.51 -4.64 -16.60
C GLU A 437 -8.40 -3.63 -16.29
N THR A 438 -7.17 -3.89 -16.77
CA THR A 438 -6.02 -3.02 -16.47
C THR A 438 -6.15 -1.68 -17.17
N GLU A 439 -6.52 -1.66 -18.45
CA GLU A 439 -6.76 -0.40 -19.17
C GLU A 439 -7.98 0.35 -18.62
N SER A 440 -9.04 -0.37 -18.21
CA SER A 440 -10.26 0.22 -17.63
C SER A 440 -10.00 0.90 -16.28
N ILE A 441 -9.24 0.26 -15.39
CA ILE A 441 -8.84 0.86 -14.12
C ILE A 441 -7.97 2.10 -14.38
N ALA A 442 -6.96 1.97 -15.25
CA ALA A 442 -6.03 3.05 -15.54
C ALA A 442 -6.72 4.29 -16.12
N ILE A 443 -7.67 4.12 -17.05
CA ILE A 443 -8.37 5.27 -17.65
C ILE A 443 -9.32 5.95 -16.66
N VAL A 444 -10.07 5.18 -15.86
CA VAL A 444 -11.02 5.75 -14.90
C VAL A 444 -10.27 6.45 -13.76
N ASP A 445 -9.18 5.88 -13.26
CA ASP A 445 -8.36 6.54 -12.23
C ASP A 445 -7.67 7.79 -12.77
N GLU A 446 -7.17 7.79 -14.01
CA GLU A 446 -6.60 8.99 -14.62
C GLU A 446 -7.65 10.10 -14.78
N LEU A 447 -8.85 9.78 -15.25
CA LEU A 447 -9.93 10.77 -15.36
C LEU A 447 -10.38 11.27 -13.97
N TYR A 448 -10.48 10.39 -12.97
CA TYR A 448 -10.81 10.79 -11.60
C TYR A 448 -9.76 11.74 -11.01
N ARG A 449 -8.48 11.45 -11.25
CA ARG A 449 -7.35 12.32 -10.88
C ARG A 449 -7.43 13.67 -11.58
N LEU A 450 -7.71 13.69 -12.88
CA LEU A 450 -7.87 14.95 -13.65
C LEU A 450 -9.07 15.77 -13.16
N ALA A 451 -10.19 15.13 -12.83
CA ALA A 451 -11.36 15.81 -12.26
C ALA A 451 -10.99 16.56 -10.96
N GLY A 452 -10.22 15.92 -10.08
CA GLY A 452 -9.74 16.52 -8.82
C GLY A 452 -8.69 17.61 -9.02
N ILE A 453 -7.72 17.42 -9.91
CA ILE A 453 -6.67 18.43 -10.16
C ILE A 453 -7.26 19.72 -10.72
N TYR A 454 -8.19 19.60 -11.66
CA TYR A 454 -8.80 20.76 -12.31
C TYR A 454 -10.06 21.26 -11.62
N ASN A 455 -10.45 20.66 -10.49
CA ASN A 455 -11.67 20.99 -9.74
C ASN A 455 -12.90 21.11 -10.65
N THR A 456 -13.10 20.11 -11.50
CA THR A 456 -14.14 20.08 -12.55
C THR A 456 -14.94 18.79 -12.49
N CYS A 457 -16.18 18.82 -12.96
CA CYS A 457 -16.93 17.61 -13.28
C CYS A 457 -16.47 17.07 -14.64
N ILE A 458 -16.23 15.76 -14.74
CA ILE A 458 -15.99 15.10 -16.03
C ILE A 458 -17.17 14.16 -16.33
N ILE A 459 -17.86 14.42 -17.43
CA ILE A 459 -18.96 13.59 -17.90
C ILE A 459 -18.41 12.51 -18.84
N CYS A 460 -18.61 11.25 -18.49
CA CYS A 460 -18.19 10.11 -19.27
C CYS A 460 -19.41 9.43 -19.90
N VAL A 461 -19.50 9.46 -21.23
CA VAL A 461 -20.58 8.78 -21.95
C VAL A 461 -20.15 7.38 -22.35
N LEU A 462 -21.00 6.39 -22.01
CA LEU A 462 -20.73 4.97 -22.27
C LEU A 462 -22.01 4.25 -22.75
N HIS A 463 -21.91 3.45 -23.80
CA HIS A 463 -23.04 2.60 -24.23
C HIS A 463 -23.27 1.41 -23.29
N PHE A 464 -24.47 0.82 -23.33
CA PHE A 464 -24.71 -0.47 -22.71
C PHE A 464 -24.00 -1.62 -23.43
N VAL A 465 -23.89 -2.77 -22.74
CA VAL A 465 -23.59 -4.04 -23.41
C VAL A 465 -24.69 -4.31 -24.45
N PRO A 466 -24.37 -4.79 -25.67
CA PRO A 466 -25.40 -5.19 -26.63
C PRO A 466 -26.42 -6.14 -26.00
N ASN A 467 -27.71 -5.81 -26.10
CA ASN A 467 -28.84 -6.56 -25.52
C ASN A 467 -28.85 -6.67 -23.98
N GLY A 468 -28.08 -5.84 -23.27
CA GLY A 468 -28.04 -5.80 -21.81
C GLY A 468 -28.43 -4.43 -21.24
N ILE A 469 -28.83 -4.42 -19.96
CA ILE A 469 -29.14 -3.20 -19.18
C ILE A 469 -27.92 -2.76 -18.35
N LYS A 470 -26.83 -3.54 -18.37
CA LYS A 470 -25.59 -3.26 -17.62
C LYS A 470 -24.66 -2.35 -18.41
N LEU A 471 -23.93 -1.49 -17.70
CA LEU A 471 -22.84 -0.69 -18.26
C LEU A 471 -21.82 -1.61 -18.95
N ARG A 472 -21.23 -1.14 -20.05
CA ARG A 472 -20.38 -1.97 -20.90
C ARG A 472 -19.02 -2.25 -20.27
N GLY A 473 -18.72 -3.53 -20.08
CA GLY A 473 -17.39 -4.05 -19.75
C GLY A 473 -16.85 -3.66 -18.37
N HIS A 474 -15.57 -3.93 -18.13
CA HIS A 474 -14.88 -3.55 -16.90
C HIS A 474 -14.85 -2.03 -16.70
N ILE A 475 -14.76 -1.24 -17.77
CA ILE A 475 -14.87 0.22 -17.70
C ILE A 475 -16.21 0.67 -17.11
N GLY A 476 -17.30 -0.02 -17.45
CA GLY A 476 -18.61 0.23 -16.86
C GLY A 476 -18.63 -0.03 -15.36
N SER A 477 -18.03 -1.13 -14.91
CA SER A 477 -17.89 -1.46 -13.49
C SER A 477 -17.03 -0.45 -12.73
N GLU A 478 -15.92 0.00 -13.32
CA GLU A 478 -15.06 1.01 -12.68
C GLU A 478 -15.73 2.39 -12.60
N LEU A 479 -16.46 2.80 -13.65
CA LEU A 479 -17.30 4.01 -13.59
C LEU A 479 -18.39 3.88 -12.54
N GLN A 480 -19.01 2.71 -12.41
CA GLN A 480 -19.98 2.45 -11.35
C GLN A 480 -19.37 2.66 -9.97
N ARG A 481 -18.13 2.25 -9.73
CA ARG A 481 -17.45 2.47 -8.44
C ARG A 481 -17.08 3.94 -8.18
N LYS A 482 -16.55 4.65 -9.18
CA LYS A 482 -15.90 5.96 -9.02
C LYS A 482 -16.81 7.16 -9.30
N ALA A 483 -17.84 7.03 -10.13
CA ALA A 483 -18.73 8.14 -10.48
C ALA A 483 -19.61 8.57 -9.30
N ALA A 484 -19.81 9.88 -9.16
CA ALA A 484 -20.71 10.46 -8.16
C ALA A 484 -22.19 10.21 -8.53
N GLY A 485 -22.50 10.16 -9.83
CA GLY A 485 -23.83 9.86 -10.33
C GLY A 485 -23.78 9.10 -11.65
N ILE A 486 -24.84 8.34 -11.92
CA ILE A 486 -25.03 7.61 -13.18
C ILE A 486 -26.47 7.78 -13.64
N LEU A 487 -26.65 8.34 -14.83
CA LEU A 487 -27.94 8.37 -15.52
C LEU A 487 -27.97 7.36 -16.65
N SER A 488 -29.07 6.62 -16.75
CA SER A 488 -29.45 5.81 -17.90
C SER A 488 -30.44 6.57 -18.78
N ILE A 489 -30.20 6.53 -20.09
CA ILE A 489 -31.09 7.06 -21.13
C ILE A 489 -31.55 5.89 -22.01
N GLU A 490 -32.83 5.57 -21.90
CA GLU A 490 -33.49 4.46 -22.58
C GLU A 490 -34.62 4.96 -23.48
N LYS A 491 -35.13 4.10 -24.37
CA LYS A 491 -36.42 4.37 -25.03
C LYS A 491 -37.55 4.11 -24.04
N ASP A 492 -38.55 4.98 -24.06
CA ASP A 492 -39.76 4.78 -23.26
C ASP A 492 -40.66 3.72 -23.91
N ASP A 493 -41.68 3.28 -23.15
CA ASP A 493 -42.76 2.44 -23.69
C ASP A 493 -43.48 3.15 -24.87
N ASP A 494 -43.55 4.48 -24.82
CA ASP A 494 -43.87 5.31 -25.98
C ASP A 494 -42.59 5.58 -26.81
N PRO A 495 -42.44 5.01 -28.02
CA PRO A 495 -41.23 5.14 -28.82
C PRO A 495 -40.89 6.58 -29.24
N GLU A 496 -41.85 7.51 -29.16
CA GLU A 496 -41.61 8.93 -29.42
C GLU A 496 -40.72 9.58 -28.35
N TYR A 497 -40.69 9.01 -27.14
CA TYR A 497 -39.96 9.54 -26.01
C TYR A 497 -38.74 8.70 -25.62
N SER A 498 -37.80 9.39 -25.01
CA SER A 498 -36.66 8.80 -24.32
C SER A 498 -36.80 9.11 -22.83
N VAL A 499 -36.49 8.11 -22.01
CA VAL A 499 -36.66 8.14 -20.56
C VAL A 499 -35.30 8.19 -19.88
N VAL A 500 -35.17 9.08 -18.90
CA VAL A 500 -33.95 9.26 -18.12
C VAL A 500 -34.17 8.76 -16.70
N LYS A 501 -33.31 7.85 -16.26
CA LYS A 501 -33.37 7.19 -14.95
C LYS A 501 -32.05 7.35 -14.23
N ALA A 502 -32.05 7.78 -12.98
CA ALA A 502 -30.86 7.62 -12.14
C ALA A 502 -30.66 6.13 -11.81
N LEU A 503 -29.44 5.64 -12.03
CA LEU A 503 -28.96 4.32 -11.61
C LEU A 503 -28.16 4.42 -10.31
N LYS A 504 -27.40 5.50 -10.13
CA LYS A 504 -26.56 5.75 -8.96
C LYS A 504 -26.52 7.24 -8.63
N VAL A 505 -26.54 7.56 -7.35
CA VAL A 505 -26.20 8.89 -6.79
C VAL A 505 -25.45 8.69 -5.47
N ARG A 506 -24.35 9.42 -5.25
CA ARG A 506 -23.54 9.32 -4.03
C ARG A 506 -24.25 9.93 -2.82
N ASP A 507 -24.96 11.03 -3.03
CA ASP A 507 -25.69 11.76 -1.99
C ASP A 507 -27.20 11.75 -2.24
N GLY A 508 -27.86 10.69 -1.78
CA GLY A 508 -29.31 10.54 -1.86
C GLY A 508 -29.72 9.13 -2.22
N SER A 509 -30.80 8.99 -2.97
CA SER A 509 -31.15 7.72 -3.60
C SER A 509 -31.54 7.89 -5.07
N PRO A 510 -31.14 6.95 -5.95
CA PRO A 510 -31.54 7.00 -7.36
C PRO A 510 -33.06 6.99 -7.56
N LEU A 511 -33.80 6.33 -6.66
CA LEU A 511 -35.26 6.25 -6.71
C LEU A 511 -35.95 7.55 -6.28
N ASP A 512 -35.25 8.46 -5.59
CA ASP A 512 -35.78 9.77 -5.23
C ASP A 512 -35.69 10.75 -6.41
N VAL A 513 -34.78 10.52 -7.36
CA VAL A 513 -34.65 11.30 -8.60
C VAL A 513 -35.87 11.06 -9.50
N PRO A 514 -36.49 12.12 -10.06
CA PRO A 514 -37.61 11.96 -10.99
C PRO A 514 -37.19 11.23 -12.27
N ILE A 515 -38.15 10.56 -12.89
CA ILE A 515 -37.97 9.89 -14.18
C ILE A 515 -38.36 10.90 -15.26
N MET A 516 -37.36 11.52 -15.87
CA MET A 516 -37.56 12.59 -16.85
C MET A 516 -37.84 12.02 -18.24
N LEU A 517 -38.69 12.72 -19.00
CA LEU A 517 -39.02 12.39 -20.37
C LEU A 517 -38.59 13.51 -21.31
N PHE A 518 -38.01 13.13 -22.44
CA PHE A 518 -37.75 14.06 -23.53
C PHE A 518 -38.02 13.41 -24.88
N GLY A 519 -38.37 14.22 -25.87
CA GLY A 519 -38.74 13.74 -27.21
C GLY A 519 -38.36 14.73 -28.29
N TRP A 520 -38.29 14.25 -29.53
CA TRP A 520 -37.99 15.09 -30.69
C TRP A 520 -39.13 16.07 -30.98
N ASP A 521 -38.82 17.35 -31.16
CA ASP A 521 -39.76 18.37 -31.59
C ASP A 521 -39.45 18.83 -33.02
N LYS A 522 -40.39 18.62 -33.94
CA LYS A 522 -40.21 18.95 -35.36
C LYS A 522 -40.15 20.46 -35.61
N GLN A 523 -40.84 21.26 -34.81
CA GLN A 523 -40.87 22.72 -35.01
C GLN A 523 -39.59 23.35 -34.49
N GLN A 524 -39.08 22.88 -33.36
CA GLN A 524 -37.84 23.38 -32.76
C GLN A 524 -36.58 22.70 -33.31
N ASP A 525 -36.72 21.62 -34.11
CA ASP A 525 -35.61 20.83 -34.67
C ASP A 525 -34.60 20.35 -33.61
N MET A 526 -35.13 19.98 -32.44
CA MET A 526 -34.34 19.50 -31.30
C MET A 526 -35.18 18.67 -30.34
N HIS A 527 -34.51 17.94 -29.44
CA HIS A 527 -35.19 17.27 -28.33
C HIS A 527 -35.64 18.28 -27.29
N VAL A 528 -36.82 18.13 -26.72
CA VAL A 528 -37.35 19.04 -25.69
C VAL A 528 -37.89 18.25 -24.51
N TYR A 529 -37.94 18.91 -23.36
CA TYR A 529 -38.48 18.31 -22.15
C TYR A 529 -39.99 18.04 -22.31
N ARG A 530 -40.42 16.84 -21.88
CA ARG A 530 -41.80 16.37 -21.95
C ARG A 530 -42.38 16.04 -20.58
N GLY A 531 -41.74 16.53 -19.52
CA GLY A 531 -42.16 16.33 -18.14
C GLY A 531 -41.54 15.10 -17.49
N GLU A 532 -42.18 14.64 -16.42
CA GLU A 532 -41.78 13.48 -15.65
C GLU A 532 -42.82 12.38 -15.79
N LYS A 533 -42.43 11.12 -15.62
CA LYS A 533 -43.40 10.02 -15.46
C LYS A 533 -44.27 10.25 -14.22
N SER A 534 -45.46 9.66 -14.23
CA SER A 534 -46.43 9.81 -13.14
C SER A 534 -45.89 9.31 -11.80
N LYS A 535 -46.49 9.77 -10.70
CA LYS A 535 -46.17 9.24 -9.36
C LYS A 535 -46.41 7.72 -9.28
N GLU A 536 -47.41 7.22 -9.98
CA GLU A 536 -47.72 5.78 -10.05
C GLU A 536 -46.60 4.99 -10.75
N ASP A 537 -46.07 5.49 -11.86
CA ASP A 537 -44.93 4.87 -12.54
C ASP A 537 -43.66 4.88 -11.68
N LYS A 538 -43.45 5.97 -10.92
CA LYS A 538 -42.32 6.09 -9.98
C LYS A 538 -42.44 5.07 -8.84
N GLU A 539 -43.62 4.93 -8.26
CA GLU A 539 -43.89 3.92 -7.22
C GLU A 539 -43.82 2.49 -7.77
N ARG A 540 -44.31 2.25 -9.01
CA ARG A 540 -44.18 0.95 -9.69
C ARG A 540 -42.71 0.58 -9.87
N ARG A 541 -41.90 1.48 -10.44
CA ARG A 541 -40.44 1.26 -10.61
C ARG A 541 -39.75 0.99 -9.29
N LYS A 542 -40.04 1.80 -8.26
CA LYS A 542 -39.47 1.64 -6.92
C LYS A 542 -39.82 0.26 -6.35
N ALA A 543 -41.06 -0.19 -6.50
CA ALA A 543 -41.47 -1.52 -6.06
C ALA A 543 -40.74 -2.62 -6.85
N ASP A 544 -40.68 -2.51 -8.19
CA ASP A 544 -40.06 -3.52 -9.06
C ASP A 544 -38.54 -3.67 -8.80
N GLU A 545 -37.82 -2.54 -8.67
CA GLU A 545 -36.39 -2.56 -8.33
C GLU A 545 -36.14 -3.17 -6.94
N LEU A 546 -36.94 -2.80 -5.93
CA LEU A 546 -36.82 -3.36 -4.59
C LEU A 546 -37.19 -4.86 -4.55
N ILE A 547 -38.17 -5.30 -5.35
CA ILE A 547 -38.50 -6.72 -5.50
C ILE A 547 -37.32 -7.48 -6.10
N ALA A 548 -36.68 -6.95 -7.14
CA ALA A 548 -35.51 -7.57 -7.77
C ALA A 548 -34.36 -7.73 -6.75
N VAL A 549 -34.03 -6.65 -6.03
CA VAL A 549 -32.99 -6.66 -4.98
C VAL A 549 -33.33 -7.65 -3.87
N VAL A 550 -34.58 -7.70 -3.39
CA VAL A 550 -35.01 -8.68 -2.37
C VAL A 550 -34.94 -10.11 -2.90
N LYS A 551 -35.28 -10.35 -4.17
CA LYS A 551 -35.16 -11.69 -4.78
C LYS A 551 -33.70 -12.15 -4.79
N GLU A 552 -32.77 -11.24 -5.07
CA GLU A 552 -31.32 -11.46 -5.08
C GLU A 552 -30.73 -11.67 -3.67
N ILE A 553 -31.01 -10.77 -2.72
CA ILE A 553 -30.53 -10.88 -1.33
C ILE A 553 -30.95 -12.21 -0.68
N PHE A 554 -32.20 -12.63 -0.91
CA PHE A 554 -32.75 -13.87 -0.35
C PHE A 554 -32.63 -15.06 -1.33
N LEU A 555 -31.68 -15.03 -2.28
CA LEU A 555 -31.44 -16.14 -3.20
C LEU A 555 -30.88 -17.37 -2.46
N HIS A 556 -29.99 -17.14 -1.49
CA HIS A 556 -29.29 -18.19 -0.73
C HIS A 556 -29.62 -18.20 0.76
N THR A 557 -30.54 -17.35 1.22
CA THR A 557 -30.89 -17.23 2.64
C THR A 557 -32.40 -17.05 2.78
N ALA A 558 -33.05 -17.82 3.66
CA ALA A 558 -34.49 -17.75 3.84
C ALA A 558 -34.94 -16.61 4.77
N LYS A 559 -34.09 -16.25 5.75
CA LYS A 559 -34.37 -15.25 6.78
C LYS A 559 -33.13 -14.43 7.11
N LEU A 560 -33.30 -13.14 7.37
CA LEU A 560 -32.22 -12.24 7.76
C LEU A 560 -32.64 -11.38 8.96
N SER A 561 -31.69 -11.08 9.83
CA SER A 561 -31.90 -10.08 10.88
C SER A 561 -32.03 -8.68 10.25
N TYR A 562 -32.61 -7.72 10.98
CA TYR A 562 -32.69 -6.34 10.51
C TYR A 562 -31.32 -5.76 10.16
N LYS A 563 -30.30 -6.04 10.99
CA LYS A 563 -28.93 -5.56 10.78
C LYS A 563 -28.35 -6.11 9.49
N ASN A 564 -28.41 -7.43 9.28
CA ASN A 564 -27.84 -8.06 8.09
C ASN A 564 -28.59 -7.63 6.82
N LEU A 565 -29.92 -7.50 6.89
CA LEU A 565 -30.70 -7.01 5.75
C LEU A 565 -30.33 -5.56 5.39
N SER A 566 -30.14 -4.70 6.39
CA SER A 566 -29.71 -3.32 6.18
C SER A 566 -28.32 -3.26 5.55
N GLU A 567 -27.37 -4.05 6.04
CA GLU A 567 -26.01 -4.15 5.49
C GLU A 567 -26.02 -4.64 4.03
N MET A 568 -26.79 -5.68 3.71
CA MET A 568 -26.93 -6.19 2.35
C MET A 568 -27.58 -5.17 1.40
N LEU A 569 -28.61 -4.43 1.86
CA LEU A 569 -29.25 -3.38 1.04
C LEU A 569 -28.31 -2.20 0.78
N ILE A 570 -27.52 -1.79 1.78
CA ILE A 570 -26.49 -0.75 1.64
C ILE A 570 -25.48 -1.18 0.57
N GLN A 571 -25.07 -2.44 0.59
CA GLN A 571 -24.10 -2.97 -0.37
C GLN A 571 -24.67 -3.09 -1.79
N GLU A 572 -25.84 -3.72 -1.96
CA GLU A 572 -26.43 -3.98 -3.28
C GLU A 572 -26.91 -2.71 -3.98
N MET A 573 -27.47 -1.75 -3.23
CA MET A 573 -27.99 -0.50 -3.80
C MET A 573 -27.03 0.70 -3.68
N GLU A 574 -25.87 0.52 -3.03
CA GLU A 574 -24.88 1.57 -2.75
C GLU A 574 -25.49 2.82 -2.07
N ILE A 575 -26.38 2.62 -1.10
CA ILE A 575 -27.11 3.69 -0.39
C ILE A 575 -26.64 3.86 1.05
N LYS A 576 -26.90 5.05 1.65
CA LYS A 576 -26.61 5.32 3.07
C LYS A 576 -27.56 4.54 4.00
N ASP A 577 -27.09 4.21 5.21
CA ASP A 577 -27.85 3.45 6.23
C ASP A 577 -29.26 4.02 6.49
N ARG A 578 -29.40 5.34 6.63
CA ARG A 578 -30.70 5.99 6.82
C ARG A 578 -31.69 5.68 5.69
N THR A 579 -31.21 5.62 4.44
CA THR A 579 -32.03 5.31 3.26
C THR A 579 -32.43 3.84 3.25
N ALA A 580 -31.51 2.94 3.59
CA ALA A 580 -31.81 1.50 3.70
C ALA A 580 -32.93 1.24 4.72
N LYS A 581 -32.87 1.89 5.90
CA LYS A 581 -33.92 1.79 6.92
C LYS A 581 -35.30 2.24 6.40
N ARG A 582 -35.33 3.34 5.62
CA ARG A 582 -36.55 3.84 4.98
C ARG A 582 -37.10 2.85 3.95
N TYR A 583 -36.23 2.17 3.21
CA TYR A 583 -36.64 1.13 2.25
C TYR A 583 -37.14 -0.14 2.92
N ILE A 584 -36.55 -0.57 4.04
CA ILE A 584 -37.09 -1.69 4.81
C ILE A 584 -38.51 -1.37 5.31
N ALA A 585 -38.74 -0.16 5.83
CA ALA A 585 -40.07 0.26 6.26
C ALA A 585 -41.09 0.23 5.09
N TYR A 586 -40.72 0.85 3.96
CA TYR A 586 -41.54 0.85 2.75
C TYR A 586 -41.84 -0.57 2.24
N MET A 587 -40.82 -1.43 2.14
CA MET A 587 -40.98 -2.80 1.65
C MET A 587 -41.89 -3.64 2.55
N ARG A 588 -41.88 -3.38 3.86
CA ARG A 588 -42.79 -4.03 4.81
C ARG A 588 -44.23 -3.55 4.60
N GLU A 589 -44.43 -2.25 4.44
CA GLU A 589 -45.76 -1.66 4.16
C GLU A 589 -46.33 -2.15 2.82
N GLN A 590 -45.47 -2.30 1.81
CA GLN A 590 -45.87 -2.75 0.47
C GLN A 590 -45.98 -4.28 0.32
N GLY A 591 -45.74 -5.06 1.39
CA GLY A 591 -45.79 -6.52 1.35
C GLY A 591 -44.67 -7.18 0.52
N ILE A 592 -43.59 -6.44 0.23
CA ILE A 592 -42.36 -6.95 -0.42
C ILE A 592 -41.54 -7.75 0.60
N LEU A 593 -41.53 -7.31 1.86
CA LEU A 593 -40.92 -8.02 2.99
C LEU A 593 -41.99 -8.41 4.02
N SER A 594 -41.78 -9.53 4.70
CA SER A 594 -42.54 -9.93 5.89
C SER A 594 -41.60 -10.14 7.07
N GLN A 595 -42.08 -9.86 8.28
CA GLN A 595 -41.32 -10.03 9.52
C GLN A 595 -41.93 -11.16 10.34
N ASP A 596 -41.11 -12.08 10.84
CA ASP A 596 -41.56 -13.16 11.71
C ASP A 596 -41.65 -12.74 13.17
N THR A 597 -42.19 -13.63 14.02
CA THR A 597 -42.37 -13.38 15.46
C THR A 597 -41.05 -13.25 16.22
N ALA A 598 -39.93 -13.71 15.65
CA ALA A 598 -38.58 -13.54 16.19
C ALA A 598 -37.90 -12.24 15.71
N GLY A 599 -38.59 -11.43 14.91
CA GLY A 599 -38.10 -10.15 14.41
C GLY A 599 -37.24 -10.25 13.15
N ASN A 600 -37.10 -11.44 12.55
CA ASN A 600 -36.35 -11.65 11.31
C ASN A 600 -37.21 -11.37 10.08
N TYR A 601 -36.57 -10.91 9.00
CA TYR A 601 -37.19 -10.56 7.73
C TYR A 601 -37.06 -11.71 6.72
N GLN A 602 -38.07 -11.87 5.88
CA GLN A 602 -38.14 -12.85 4.80
C GLN A 602 -38.93 -12.30 3.60
N LYS A 603 -38.85 -12.95 2.44
CA LYS A 603 -39.64 -12.59 1.23
C LYS A 603 -41.14 -12.49 1.56
N GLY A 604 -41.73 -11.33 1.31
CA GLY A 604 -43.16 -11.06 1.41
C GLY A 604 -43.93 -11.61 0.21
N GLU A 605 -45.25 -11.42 0.20
CA GLU A 605 -46.16 -12.01 -0.79
C GLU A 605 -45.82 -11.57 -2.22
N ARG A 606 -45.44 -10.30 -2.43
CA ARG A 606 -45.08 -9.75 -3.75
C ARG A 606 -43.76 -10.31 -4.31
N CYS A 607 -42.96 -11.00 -3.50
CA CYS A 607 -41.70 -11.61 -3.92
C CYS A 607 -41.77 -13.14 -4.05
N ARG A 608 -42.90 -13.77 -3.69
CA ARG A 608 -43.09 -15.24 -3.74
C ARG A 608 -43.58 -15.75 -5.10
N THR A 609 -44.06 -14.86 -5.95
CA THR A 609 -44.23 -15.04 -7.40
C THR A 609 -42.98 -14.58 -8.13
#